data_AF-A0A9N9RH40-F1
#
_entry.id   AF-A0A9N9RH40-F1
#
_cell.length_a   1.000
_cell.length_b   1.000
_cell.length_c   1.000
_cell.angle_alpha   90.00
_cell.angle_beta   90.00
_cell.angle_gamma   90.00
#
_symmetry.space_group_name_H-M   'P 1'
#
loop_
_entity.id
_entity.type
_entity.pdbx_description
1 polymer ?
#
loop_
_entity_poly.entity_id
_entity_poly.type
_entity_poly.pdbx_seq_one_letter_code
_entity_poly.pdbx_strand_id
1 'polypeptide(L)'
;MSYNNSVLIGNWSEERLKNEYEFKLFLRKRERRELLLQRSRTLFSNLLKERPLAISGTFVLYGFNVQLVASDMPVKTLAGGKPQYGLALSNLVTDRQVDYMQNINDGCLMTLSPITTPCCRNTFVIQSTVDPSIQGQKMNYGDEFLLKAENYGEPDAPPLYVRYTPEAVPGPADRLPIRLSANLDSNCRWTTTPLLPGDRLEGLGNPVKTGAKLIVKNCVADKSLCVMNQNWMQTFFGPECGVTCRNYIDIHKRHTAENIFTLVSDIETKSKD
;
A
#
# COMPACT_ATOMS: atom_id res chain seq x y z
N MET A 1 15.02 28.22 40.63
CA MET A 1 15.89 27.03 40.54
C MET A 1 14.99 25.81 40.62
N SER A 2 15.13 24.85 39.71
CA SER A 2 14.45 23.55 39.79
C SER A 2 15.41 22.58 40.48
N TYR A 3 14.94 21.87 41.50
CA TYR A 3 15.72 20.90 42.26
C TYR A 3 15.31 19.48 41.86
N ASN A 4 16.21 18.51 42.03
CA ASN A 4 15.90 17.10 41.77
C ASN A 4 14.85 16.62 42.80
N ASN A 5 13.98 15.69 42.40
CA ASN A 5 12.94 15.09 43.25
C ASN A 5 13.52 14.25 44.42
N SER A 6 14.85 14.07 44.47
CA SER A 6 15.57 13.56 45.64
C SER A 6 15.82 14.60 46.74
N VAL A 7 15.65 15.90 46.44
CA VAL A 7 15.86 17.01 47.37
C VAL A 7 14.50 17.44 47.93
N LEU A 8 14.37 17.42 49.26
CA LEU A 8 13.12 17.71 49.96
C LEU A 8 12.89 19.23 50.08
N ILE A 9 12.64 19.90 48.96
CA ILE A 9 12.43 21.35 48.91
C ILE A 9 11.21 21.70 48.06
N GLY A 10 10.46 22.73 48.47
CA GLY A 10 9.24 23.14 47.78
C GLY A 10 8.16 22.06 47.81
N ASN A 11 7.53 21.79 46.65
CA ASN A 11 6.42 20.87 46.52
C ASN A 11 6.83 19.40 46.27
N TRP A 12 7.99 19.01 46.82
CA TRP A 12 8.63 17.72 46.60
C TRP A 12 7.71 16.52 46.89
N SER A 13 6.82 16.63 47.88
CA SER A 13 5.91 15.57 48.27
C SER A 13 4.84 15.30 47.21
N GLU A 14 4.27 16.36 46.62
CA GLU A 14 3.27 16.23 45.55
C GLU A 14 3.91 15.74 44.25
N GLU A 15 5.09 16.25 43.91
CA GLU A 15 5.86 15.80 42.74
C GLU A 15 6.23 14.32 42.84
N ARG A 16 6.65 13.86 44.03
CA ARG A 16 6.94 12.44 44.27
C ARG A 16 5.68 11.58 44.16
N LEU A 17 4.57 11.99 44.77
CA LEU A 17 3.31 11.24 44.71
C LEU A 17 2.75 11.17 43.28
N LYS A 18 2.86 12.26 42.52
CA LYS A 18 2.52 12.31 41.09
C LYS A 18 3.37 11.31 40.29
N ASN A 19 4.68 11.30 40.49
CA ASN A 19 5.58 10.37 39.80
C ASN A 19 5.27 8.91 40.14
N GLU A 20 5.00 8.59 41.41
CA GLU A 20 4.58 7.25 41.83
C GLU A 20 3.26 6.82 41.18
N TYR A 21 2.29 7.74 41.07
CA TYR A 21 1.03 7.50 40.39
C TYR A 21 1.22 7.25 38.88
N GLU A 22 1.99 8.11 38.20
CA GLU A 22 2.30 7.96 36.78
C GLU A 22 3.05 6.64 36.49
N PHE A 23 3.97 6.26 37.37
CA PHE A 23 4.69 4.99 37.27
C PHE A 23 3.75 3.79 37.46
N LYS A 24 2.87 3.79 38.46
CA LYS A 24 1.85 2.75 38.66
C LYS A 24 0.89 2.65 37.47
N LEU A 25 0.48 3.79 36.91
CA LEU A 25 -0.36 3.83 35.71
C LEU A 25 0.37 3.24 34.51
N PHE A 26 1.64 3.59 34.32
CA PHE A 26 2.49 3.01 33.28
C PHE A 26 2.62 1.49 33.42
N LEU A 27 2.88 0.98 34.63
CA LEU A 27 2.98 -0.46 34.88
C LEU A 27 1.68 -1.19 34.56
N ARG A 28 0.53 -0.65 34.99
CA ARG A 28 -0.80 -1.19 34.65
C ARG A 28 -1.03 -1.23 33.13
N LYS A 29 -0.73 -0.14 32.42
CA LYS A 29 -0.85 -0.09 30.95
C LYS A 29 0.10 -1.08 30.26
N ARG A 30 1.32 -1.24 30.78
CA ARG A 30 2.32 -2.20 30.28
C ARG A 30 1.84 -3.64 30.42
N GLU A 31 1.29 -4.00 31.57
CA GLU A 31 0.75 -5.33 31.85
C GLU A 31 -0.43 -5.66 30.94
N ARG A 32 -1.29 -4.68 30.66
CA ARG A 32 -2.44 -4.81 29.74
C ARG A 32 -2.08 -4.69 28.26
N ARG A 33 -0.81 -4.47 27.91
CA ARG A 33 -0.35 -4.22 26.52
C ARG A 33 -1.02 -3.02 25.84
N GLU A 34 -1.38 -2.01 26.63
CA GLU A 34 -2.04 -0.79 26.17
C GLU A 34 -1.05 0.34 25.86
N LEU A 35 0.25 0.12 26.05
CA LEU A 35 1.26 1.11 25.68
C LEU A 35 1.29 1.27 24.15
N LEU A 36 1.35 2.51 23.68
CA LEU A 36 1.47 2.85 22.25
C LEU A 36 2.65 2.13 21.59
N LEU A 37 3.78 2.01 22.28
CA LEU A 37 4.95 1.28 21.80
C LEU A 37 4.68 -0.23 21.62
N GLN A 38 3.86 -0.84 22.47
CA GLN A 38 3.49 -2.25 22.31
C GLN A 38 2.50 -2.42 21.16
N ARG A 39 1.48 -1.56 21.07
CA ARG A 39 0.48 -1.58 19.99
C ARG A 39 1.09 -1.34 18.61
N SER A 40 1.95 -0.33 18.49
CA SER A 40 2.65 -0.02 17.23
C SER A 40 3.56 -1.16 16.78
N ARG A 41 4.32 -1.78 17.69
CA ARG A 41 5.15 -2.96 17.37
C ARG A 41 4.31 -4.12 16.84
N THR A 42 3.18 -4.43 17.48
CA THR A 42 2.26 -5.47 17.01
C THR A 42 1.72 -5.13 15.63
N LEU A 43 1.23 -3.91 15.42
CA LEU A 43 0.76 -3.41 14.12
C LEU A 43 1.83 -3.56 13.03
N PHE A 44 3.06 -3.10 13.27
CA PHE A 44 4.14 -3.23 12.30
C PHE A 44 4.48 -4.70 12.03
N SER A 45 4.50 -5.54 13.06
CA SER A 45 4.76 -6.97 12.91
C SER A 45 3.71 -7.66 12.04
N ASN A 46 2.44 -7.22 12.09
CA ASN A 46 1.36 -7.78 11.28
C ASN A 46 1.43 -7.28 9.83
N LEU A 47 1.65 -5.97 9.64
CA LEU A 47 1.66 -5.34 8.31
C LEU A 47 2.92 -5.63 7.50
N LEU A 48 4.08 -5.67 8.15
CA LEU A 48 5.38 -5.95 7.52
C LEU A 48 5.74 -7.44 7.53
N LYS A 49 4.83 -8.32 7.96
CA LYS A 49 5.03 -9.76 7.87
C LYS A 49 5.24 -10.14 6.41
N GLU A 50 6.39 -10.74 6.12
CA GLU A 50 6.77 -11.13 4.77
C GLU A 50 5.79 -12.15 4.18
N ARG A 51 5.52 -12.02 2.87
CA ARG A 51 4.63 -12.90 2.14
C ARG A 51 5.28 -13.37 0.85
N PRO A 52 5.35 -14.69 0.61
CA PRO A 52 5.85 -15.17 -0.67
C PRO A 52 4.88 -14.73 -1.78
N LEU A 53 5.45 -14.20 -2.85
CA LEU A 53 4.75 -14.05 -4.13
C LEU A 53 4.67 -15.42 -4.83
N ALA A 54 3.93 -15.53 -5.92
CA ALA A 54 3.86 -16.78 -6.67
C ALA A 54 5.23 -17.16 -7.26
N ILE A 55 5.82 -18.25 -6.78
CA ILE A 55 7.26 -18.52 -6.97
C ILE A 55 7.65 -18.93 -8.41
N SER A 56 6.72 -19.13 -9.34
CA SER A 56 7.12 -19.66 -10.66
C SER A 56 6.08 -19.42 -11.75
N GLY A 57 6.18 -18.30 -12.46
CA GLY A 57 5.41 -18.09 -13.67
C GLY A 57 5.89 -16.91 -14.51
N THR A 58 6.15 -17.15 -15.79
CA THR A 58 6.41 -16.07 -16.77
C THR A 58 5.20 -15.13 -16.94
N PHE A 59 4.02 -15.55 -16.50
CA PHE A 59 2.76 -14.83 -16.64
C PHE A 59 2.08 -14.64 -15.29
N VAL A 60 1.33 -13.54 -15.20
CA VAL A 60 0.50 -13.23 -14.06
C VAL A 60 -0.70 -14.19 -14.04
N LEU A 61 -0.96 -14.81 -12.89
CA LEU A 61 -2.00 -15.81 -12.70
C LEU A 61 -3.09 -15.32 -11.73
N TYR A 62 -4.34 -15.68 -11.99
CA TYR A 62 -5.45 -15.47 -11.06
C TYR A 62 -5.30 -16.35 -9.80
N GLY A 63 -5.73 -15.82 -8.65
CA GLY A 63 -5.71 -16.50 -7.35
C GLY A 63 -4.32 -16.55 -6.69
N PHE A 64 -3.37 -15.76 -7.18
CA PHE A 64 -2.00 -15.70 -6.67
C PHE A 64 -1.61 -14.30 -6.20
N ASN A 65 -0.63 -14.26 -5.29
CA ASN A 65 -0.07 -13.04 -4.73
C ASN A 65 0.79 -12.28 -5.74
N VAL A 66 0.50 -10.98 -5.88
CA VAL A 66 1.23 -10.03 -6.71
C VAL A 66 1.50 -8.74 -5.95
N GLN A 67 2.50 -8.00 -6.40
CA GLN A 67 2.70 -6.60 -6.03
C GLN A 67 2.48 -5.73 -7.26
N LEU A 68 1.96 -4.52 -7.02
CA LEU A 68 1.85 -3.50 -8.03
C LEU A 68 2.92 -2.45 -7.77
N VAL A 69 3.90 -2.35 -8.68
CA VAL A 69 5.10 -1.53 -8.48
C VAL A 69 5.24 -0.52 -9.62
N ALA A 70 5.42 0.76 -9.29
CA ALA A 70 5.87 1.77 -10.23
C ALA A 70 7.40 1.70 -10.34
N SER A 71 7.89 0.83 -11.22
CA SER A 71 9.32 0.49 -11.35
C SER A 71 10.19 1.66 -11.85
N ASP A 72 9.65 2.52 -12.70
CA ASP A 72 10.38 3.64 -13.30
C ASP A 72 10.39 4.91 -12.43
N MET A 73 9.65 4.91 -11.32
CA MET A 73 9.53 6.09 -10.46
C MET A 73 10.67 6.18 -9.45
N PRO A 74 11.37 7.32 -9.36
CA PRO A 74 12.43 7.51 -8.39
C PRO A 74 11.85 7.68 -6.98
N VAL A 75 12.53 7.09 -6.01
CA VAL A 75 12.30 7.34 -4.58
C VAL A 75 12.91 8.69 -4.24
N LYS A 76 12.14 9.56 -3.56
CA LYS A 76 12.66 10.82 -3.03
C LYS A 76 13.68 10.55 -1.94
N THR A 77 14.95 10.48 -2.31
CA THR A 77 16.07 10.32 -1.37
C THR A 77 16.53 11.70 -0.88
N LEU A 78 16.89 11.81 0.40
CA LEU A 78 17.61 12.97 0.91
C LEU A 78 18.99 13.06 0.22
N ALA A 79 19.46 14.28 -0.02
CA ALA A 79 20.56 14.60 -0.92
C ALA A 79 21.82 13.72 -0.77
N GLY A 80 22.35 13.22 -1.89
CA GLY A 80 23.69 12.63 -2.01
C GLY A 80 23.78 11.13 -2.32
N GLY A 81 22.67 10.39 -2.33
CA GLY A 81 22.63 8.95 -2.66
C GLY A 81 22.39 8.66 -4.14
N LYS A 82 22.71 7.43 -4.59
CA LYS A 82 22.26 6.92 -5.90
C LYS A 82 20.72 6.89 -5.93
N PRO A 83 20.08 7.30 -7.04
CA PRO A 83 18.63 7.25 -7.13
C PRO A 83 18.14 5.80 -7.02
N GLN A 84 17.35 5.53 -5.99
CA GLN A 84 16.61 4.28 -5.87
C GLN A 84 15.32 4.41 -6.68
N TYR A 85 14.93 3.33 -7.36
CA TYR A 85 13.71 3.27 -8.16
C TYR A 85 12.79 2.17 -7.64
N GLY A 86 11.50 2.32 -7.91
CA GLY A 86 10.47 1.36 -7.52
C GLY A 86 9.66 1.85 -6.32
N LEU A 87 8.36 2.04 -6.54
CA LEU A 87 7.40 2.32 -5.49
C LEU A 87 6.27 1.28 -5.52
N ALA A 88 6.08 0.53 -4.43
CA ALA A 88 5.05 -0.50 -4.33
C ALA A 88 3.76 0.07 -3.75
N LEU A 89 2.61 -0.27 -4.36
CA LEU A 89 1.30 0.09 -3.84
C LEU A 89 1.11 -0.56 -2.46
N SER A 90 0.87 0.25 -1.45
CA SER A 90 0.92 -0.16 -0.04
C SER A 90 -0.22 0.49 0.75
N ASN A 91 -0.75 -0.22 1.74
CA ASN A 91 -1.73 0.33 2.67
C ASN A 91 -1.12 1.42 3.57
N LEU A 92 -1.76 2.57 3.74
CA LEU A 92 -1.35 3.64 4.64
C LEU A 92 -1.99 3.49 6.02
N VAL A 93 -1.16 3.56 7.07
CA VAL A 93 -1.61 3.71 8.45
C VAL A 93 -1.40 5.14 8.89
N THR A 94 -2.47 5.82 9.28
CA THR A 94 -2.44 7.17 9.83
C THR A 94 -2.19 7.16 11.34
N ASP A 95 -1.70 8.28 11.89
CA ASP A 95 -1.41 8.43 13.33
C ASP A 95 -2.59 8.08 14.22
N ARG A 96 -3.80 8.46 13.79
CA ARG A 96 -5.04 8.18 14.53
C ARG A 96 -5.36 6.68 14.54
N GLN A 97 -5.00 5.95 13.48
CA GLN A 97 -5.29 4.53 13.35
C GLN A 97 -4.40 3.66 14.23
N VAL A 98 -3.17 4.09 14.57
CA VAL A 98 -2.23 3.27 15.36
C VAL A 98 -2.80 2.87 16.72
N ASP A 99 -3.67 3.69 17.30
CA ASP A 99 -4.24 3.45 18.63
C ASP A 99 -5.23 2.29 18.66
N TYR A 100 -5.96 2.04 17.57
CA TYR A 100 -7.08 1.07 17.54
C TYR A 100 -6.98 0.01 16.44
N MET A 101 -6.24 0.28 15.36
CA MET A 101 -6.01 -0.66 14.28
C MET A 101 -4.89 -1.63 14.67
N GLN A 102 -5.06 -2.92 14.45
CA GLN A 102 -3.99 -3.93 14.61
C GLN A 102 -3.72 -4.69 13.31
N ASN A 103 -4.67 -4.63 12.37
CA ASN A 103 -4.68 -5.30 11.08
C ASN A 103 -5.32 -4.38 10.04
N ILE A 104 -5.17 -4.73 8.76
CA ILE A 104 -5.80 -4.00 7.64
C ILE A 104 -7.32 -4.01 7.81
N ASN A 105 -7.97 -2.85 7.62
CA ASN A 105 -9.42 -2.70 7.77
C ASN A 105 -10.06 -1.94 6.59
N ASP A 106 -11.39 -1.94 6.57
CA ASP A 106 -12.18 -1.16 5.63
C ASP A 106 -11.89 0.34 5.75
N GLY A 107 -11.74 1.02 4.62
CA GLY A 107 -11.46 2.45 4.56
C GLY A 107 -9.98 2.83 4.72
N CYS A 108 -9.08 1.86 4.92
CA CYS A 108 -7.63 2.06 4.84
C CYS A 108 -7.23 2.78 3.55
N LEU A 109 -6.47 3.87 3.62
CA LEU A 109 -5.98 4.59 2.44
C LEU A 109 -4.84 3.84 1.78
N MET A 110 -4.59 4.08 0.50
CA MET A 110 -3.46 3.50 -0.23
C MET A 110 -2.43 4.58 -0.57
N THR A 111 -1.15 4.19 -0.58
CA THR A 111 0.00 5.01 -0.94
C THR A 111 1.00 4.19 -1.72
N LEU A 112 2.07 4.82 -2.18
CA LEU A 112 3.19 4.19 -2.87
C LEU A 112 4.43 4.26 -1.99
N SER A 113 4.88 3.10 -1.53
CA SER A 113 5.98 2.96 -0.58
C SER A 113 7.28 2.59 -1.30
N PRO A 114 8.44 3.11 -0.86
CA PRO A 114 9.76 2.61 -1.30
C PRO A 114 10.04 1.16 -0.86
N ILE A 115 9.24 0.62 0.06
CA ILE A 115 9.35 -0.76 0.54
C ILE A 115 8.76 -1.71 -0.51
N THR A 116 9.62 -2.25 -1.36
CA THR A 116 9.26 -3.22 -2.40
C THR A 116 9.33 -4.67 -1.92
N THR A 117 9.83 -4.93 -0.70
CA THR A 117 9.83 -6.29 -0.12
C THR A 117 8.39 -6.79 0.08
N PRO A 118 8.02 -7.97 -0.45
CA PRO A 118 6.69 -8.55 -0.30
C PRO A 118 6.24 -8.74 1.14
N CYS A 119 5.18 -8.04 1.54
CA CYS A 119 4.58 -8.13 2.87
C CYS A 119 3.05 -7.96 2.81
N CYS A 120 2.35 -8.26 3.90
CA CYS A 120 0.89 -8.14 4.00
C CYS A 120 0.36 -6.77 3.52
N ARG A 121 1.15 -5.72 3.69
CA ARG A 121 0.80 -4.33 3.34
C ARG A 121 0.78 -4.02 1.84
N ASN A 122 1.64 -4.67 1.06
CA ASN A 122 1.91 -4.33 -0.34
C ASN A 122 1.67 -5.50 -1.33
N THR A 123 1.06 -6.58 -0.84
CA THR A 123 0.75 -7.79 -1.61
C THR A 123 -0.76 -7.90 -1.77
N PHE A 124 -1.21 -8.24 -2.99
CA PHE A 124 -2.61 -8.39 -3.33
C PHE A 124 -2.81 -9.72 -4.07
N VAL A 125 -3.98 -10.32 -3.93
CA VAL A 125 -4.41 -11.45 -4.76
C VAL A 125 -5.19 -10.91 -5.94
N ILE A 126 -4.80 -11.29 -7.16
CA ILE A 126 -5.58 -10.97 -8.36
C ILE A 126 -6.74 -11.94 -8.46
N GLN A 127 -7.95 -11.41 -8.54
CA GLN A 127 -9.18 -12.18 -8.66
C GLN A 127 -9.96 -11.74 -9.89
N SER A 128 -10.53 -12.69 -10.64
CA SER A 128 -11.38 -12.36 -11.79
C SER A 128 -12.71 -11.75 -11.31
N THR A 129 -13.23 -10.79 -12.08
CA THR A 129 -14.56 -10.21 -11.80
C THR A 129 -15.71 -11.15 -12.21
N VAL A 130 -15.47 -12.04 -13.17
CA VAL A 130 -16.49 -12.96 -13.72
C VAL A 130 -16.64 -14.18 -12.84
N ASP A 131 -15.52 -14.80 -12.45
CA ASP A 131 -15.53 -15.98 -11.60
C ASP A 131 -14.42 -15.86 -10.53
N PRO A 132 -14.81 -15.65 -9.26
CA PRO A 132 -13.87 -15.46 -8.16
C PRO A 132 -13.11 -16.75 -7.79
N SER A 133 -13.58 -17.92 -8.25
CA SER A 133 -12.98 -19.22 -7.94
C SER A 133 -11.84 -19.61 -8.88
N ILE A 134 -11.63 -18.85 -9.96
CA ILE A 134 -10.56 -19.10 -10.91
C ILE A 134 -9.20 -18.94 -10.22
N GLN A 135 -8.41 -20.01 -10.23
CA GLN A 135 -7.04 -20.03 -9.76
C GLN A 135 -6.11 -20.69 -10.80
N GLY A 136 -4.93 -20.10 -11.01
CA GLY A 136 -3.90 -20.64 -11.91
C GLY A 136 -4.11 -20.37 -13.40
N GLN A 137 -5.20 -19.73 -13.80
CA GLN A 137 -5.36 -19.25 -15.17
C GLN A 137 -4.56 -17.97 -15.41
N LYS A 138 -4.06 -17.80 -16.64
CA LYS A 138 -3.31 -16.61 -17.05
C LYS A 138 -4.25 -15.42 -17.16
N MET A 139 -3.83 -14.29 -16.63
CA MET A 139 -4.49 -13.01 -16.83
C MET A 139 -4.07 -12.42 -18.18
N ASN A 140 -5.03 -11.98 -18.98
CA ASN A 140 -4.77 -11.33 -20.26
C ASN A 140 -4.95 -9.79 -20.17
N TYR A 141 -4.33 -9.07 -21.11
CA TYR A 141 -4.59 -7.65 -21.27
C TYR A 141 -6.05 -7.42 -21.67
N GLY A 142 -6.69 -6.43 -21.04
CA GLY A 142 -8.11 -6.13 -21.21
C GLY A 142 -9.03 -6.89 -20.27
N ASP A 143 -8.57 -7.95 -19.61
CA ASP A 143 -9.39 -8.63 -18.60
C ASP A 143 -9.71 -7.68 -17.45
N GLU A 144 -10.93 -7.81 -16.92
CA GLU A 144 -11.34 -7.13 -15.70
C GLU A 144 -10.98 -7.99 -14.49
N PHE A 145 -10.33 -7.38 -13.51
CA PHE A 145 -9.89 -8.04 -12.29
C PHE A 145 -10.09 -7.14 -11.07
N LEU A 146 -9.99 -7.78 -9.91
CA LEU A 146 -10.03 -7.18 -8.58
C LEU A 146 -8.67 -7.38 -7.91
N LEU A 147 -8.23 -6.36 -7.18
CA LEU A 147 -7.07 -6.46 -6.30
C LEU A 147 -7.57 -6.69 -4.87
N LYS A 148 -7.50 -7.93 -4.41
CA LYS A 148 -7.89 -8.33 -3.06
C LYS A 148 -6.70 -8.21 -2.11
N ALA A 149 -6.82 -7.37 -1.09
CA ALA A 149 -5.91 -7.36 0.05
C ALA A 149 -6.37 -8.40 1.07
N GLU A 150 -5.49 -9.33 1.41
CA GLU A 150 -5.80 -10.35 2.42
C GLU A 150 -5.41 -9.86 3.81
N ASN A 151 -6.38 -9.90 4.73
CA ASN A 151 -6.09 -9.68 6.14
C ASN A 151 -5.58 -10.98 6.77
N TYR A 152 -4.26 -11.13 6.79
CA TYR A 152 -3.66 -12.34 7.36
C TYR A 152 -3.63 -12.38 8.88
N GLY A 153 -3.90 -11.27 9.56
CA GLY A 153 -4.02 -11.25 11.02
C GLY A 153 -5.34 -11.85 11.50
N GLU A 154 -6.37 -11.75 10.67
CA GLU A 154 -7.73 -12.27 10.91
C GLU A 154 -8.25 -12.93 9.63
N PRO A 155 -8.00 -14.24 9.43
CA PRO A 155 -8.40 -14.94 8.21
C PRO A 155 -9.91 -14.95 7.95
N ASP A 156 -10.71 -14.87 9.01
CA ASP A 156 -12.18 -14.82 8.94
C ASP A 156 -12.72 -13.41 8.62
N ALA A 157 -11.85 -12.41 8.54
CA ALA A 157 -12.25 -11.04 8.22
C ALA A 157 -12.79 -10.96 6.79
N PRO A 158 -13.74 -10.03 6.51
CA PRO A 158 -14.24 -9.82 5.17
C PRO A 158 -13.09 -9.43 4.22
N PRO A 159 -13.12 -9.91 2.96
CA PRO A 159 -12.10 -9.55 1.99
C PRO A 159 -12.14 -8.05 1.69
N LEU A 160 -10.96 -7.46 1.53
CA LEU A 160 -10.81 -6.04 1.22
C LEU A 160 -10.32 -5.87 -0.20
N TYR A 161 -10.91 -4.94 -0.95
CA TYR A 161 -10.57 -4.69 -2.35
C TYR A 161 -10.05 -3.28 -2.54
N VAL A 162 -9.09 -3.11 -3.45
CA VAL A 162 -8.60 -1.77 -3.83
C VAL A 162 -9.68 -1.06 -4.63
N ARG A 163 -10.21 0.03 -4.06
CA ARG A 163 -11.30 0.83 -4.60
C ARG A 163 -10.83 2.24 -4.92
N TYR A 164 -11.12 2.70 -6.13
CA TYR A 164 -10.95 4.11 -6.50
C TYR A 164 -12.27 4.84 -6.39
N THR A 165 -12.36 5.86 -5.54
CA THR A 165 -13.56 6.71 -5.47
C THR A 165 -13.29 8.02 -6.20
N PRO A 166 -13.89 8.28 -7.37
CA PRO A 166 -13.75 9.57 -8.03
C PRO A 166 -14.40 10.65 -7.16
N GLU A 167 -13.69 11.75 -6.95
CA GLU A 167 -14.29 12.92 -6.30
C GLU A 167 -15.12 13.72 -7.31
N ALA A 168 -16.37 14.03 -6.94
CA ALA A 168 -17.25 14.88 -7.72
C ALA A 168 -16.90 16.38 -7.58
N VAL A 169 -16.12 16.74 -6.56
CA VAL A 169 -15.72 18.12 -6.25
C VAL A 169 -14.21 18.13 -6.05
N PRO A 170 -13.47 19.14 -6.55
CA PRO A 170 -12.05 19.28 -6.25
C PRO A 170 -11.84 19.38 -4.73
N GLY A 171 -11.36 18.29 -4.12
CA GLY A 171 -11.01 18.24 -2.71
C GLY A 171 -9.61 18.83 -2.45
N PRO A 172 -9.24 19.00 -1.16
CA PRO A 172 -7.88 19.35 -0.78
C PRO A 172 -6.87 18.36 -1.38
N ALA A 173 -5.67 18.84 -1.74
CA ALA A 173 -4.60 18.04 -2.35
C ALA A 173 -4.18 16.80 -1.52
N ASP A 174 -4.50 16.80 -0.22
CA ASP A 174 -4.21 15.72 0.72
C ASP A 174 -5.19 14.54 0.65
N ARG A 175 -6.25 14.61 -0.17
CA ARG A 175 -7.23 13.54 -0.24
C ARG A 175 -6.78 12.44 -1.20
N LEU A 176 -6.43 11.28 -0.63
CA LEU A 176 -6.08 10.08 -1.38
C LEU A 176 -7.37 9.34 -1.78
N PRO A 177 -7.70 9.24 -3.09
CA PRO A 177 -8.99 8.69 -3.53
C PRO A 177 -9.02 7.16 -3.57
N ILE A 178 -7.87 6.51 -3.38
CA ILE A 178 -7.72 5.05 -3.40
C ILE A 178 -7.70 4.54 -1.97
N ARG A 179 -8.58 3.58 -1.69
CA ARG A 179 -8.76 2.98 -0.38
C ARG A 179 -9.08 1.49 -0.50
N LEU A 180 -8.89 0.77 0.59
CA LEU A 180 -9.42 -0.58 0.74
C LEU A 180 -10.89 -0.51 1.13
N SER A 181 -11.68 -1.39 0.53
CA SER A 181 -13.13 -1.45 0.70
C SER A 181 -13.58 -2.89 0.89
N ALA A 182 -14.34 -3.18 1.94
CA ALA A 182 -15.05 -4.46 2.10
C ALA A 182 -16.23 -4.57 1.13
N ASN A 183 -16.75 -3.43 0.67
CA ASN A 183 -17.82 -3.37 -0.31
C ASN A 183 -17.26 -3.59 -1.71
N LEU A 184 -17.70 -4.66 -2.35
CA LEU A 184 -17.38 -4.97 -3.74
C LEU A 184 -18.33 -4.19 -4.67
N ASP A 185 -17.89 -3.02 -5.12
CA ASP A 185 -18.60 -2.22 -6.10
C ASP A 185 -17.86 -2.15 -7.44
N SER A 186 -18.49 -1.58 -8.46
CA SER A 186 -17.91 -1.44 -9.79
C SER A 186 -16.61 -0.63 -9.79
N ASN A 187 -16.42 0.24 -8.79
CA ASN A 187 -15.21 1.04 -8.59
C ASN A 187 -14.00 0.22 -8.10
N CYS A 188 -14.19 -1.01 -7.65
CA CYS A 188 -13.13 -1.97 -7.33
C CYS A 188 -12.56 -2.68 -8.58
N ARG A 189 -13.18 -2.49 -9.76
CA ARG A 189 -12.76 -3.17 -10.99
C ARG A 189 -11.63 -2.44 -11.67
N TRP A 190 -10.60 -3.20 -12.00
CA TRP A 190 -9.40 -2.73 -12.69
C TRP A 190 -9.20 -3.54 -13.98
N THR A 191 -8.51 -2.95 -14.94
CA THR A 191 -8.09 -3.62 -16.17
C THR A 191 -6.66 -3.21 -16.51
N THR A 192 -5.96 -4.04 -17.27
CA THR A 192 -4.60 -3.74 -17.74
C THR A 192 -4.59 -3.43 -19.22
N THR A 193 -3.76 -2.47 -19.61
CA THR A 193 -3.54 -2.13 -21.02
C THR A 193 -2.04 -2.12 -21.33
N PRO A 194 -1.63 -2.55 -22.55
CA PRO A 194 -0.24 -2.45 -22.98
C PRO A 194 0.27 -1.00 -22.94
N LEU A 195 1.55 -0.84 -22.64
CA LEU A 195 2.20 0.47 -22.53
C LEU A 195 2.17 1.24 -23.86
N LEU A 196 2.56 0.58 -24.95
CA LEU A 196 2.67 1.20 -26.26
C LEU A 196 1.30 1.33 -26.93
N PRO A 197 0.92 2.52 -27.44
CA PRO A 197 -0.39 2.72 -28.08
C PRO A 197 -0.65 1.80 -29.28
N GLY A 198 0.38 1.46 -30.07
CA GLY A 198 0.25 0.58 -31.24
C GLY A 198 -0.15 -0.84 -30.85
N ASP A 199 0.43 -1.35 -29.76
CA ASP A 199 0.22 -2.71 -29.29
C ASP A 199 -1.09 -2.85 -28.51
N ARG A 200 -1.88 -1.78 -28.32
CA ARG A 200 -3.10 -1.86 -27.51
C ARG A 200 -4.17 -2.73 -28.14
N LEU A 201 -4.33 -2.67 -29.47
CA LEU A 201 -5.33 -3.50 -30.16
C LEU A 201 -4.82 -4.93 -30.34
N GLU A 202 -3.57 -5.08 -30.77
CA GLU A 202 -2.94 -6.38 -31.03
C GLU A 202 -2.61 -7.15 -29.74
N GLY A 203 -2.39 -6.42 -28.65
CA GLY A 203 -2.06 -6.94 -27.33
C GLY A 203 -3.25 -7.39 -26.50
N LEU A 204 -4.47 -6.96 -26.83
CA LEU A 204 -5.69 -7.36 -26.12
C LEU A 204 -5.89 -8.87 -26.23
N GLY A 205 -6.21 -9.52 -25.11
CA GLY A 205 -6.35 -10.97 -25.03
C GLY A 205 -5.01 -11.73 -24.94
N ASN A 206 -3.86 -11.07 -25.10
CA ASN A 206 -2.56 -11.70 -24.84
C ASN A 206 -2.28 -11.77 -23.34
N PRO A 207 -1.61 -12.84 -22.86
CA PRO A 207 -1.31 -13.01 -21.45
C PRO A 207 -0.29 -11.97 -20.95
N VAL A 208 -0.56 -11.42 -19.77
CA VAL A 208 0.29 -10.43 -19.11
C VAL A 208 1.51 -11.14 -18.52
N LYS A 209 2.70 -10.75 -18.98
CA LYS A 209 3.97 -11.27 -18.42
C LYS A 209 4.28 -10.63 -17.08
N THR A 210 4.86 -11.41 -16.19
CA THR A 210 5.37 -10.92 -14.91
C THR A 210 6.46 -9.88 -15.15
N GLY A 211 6.43 -8.76 -14.42
CA GLY A 211 7.39 -7.66 -14.58
C GLY A 211 7.21 -6.81 -15.84
N ALA A 212 6.23 -7.12 -16.70
CA ALA A 212 5.96 -6.30 -17.88
C ALA A 212 5.43 -4.92 -17.48
N LYS A 213 5.92 -3.89 -18.17
CA LYS A 213 5.45 -2.51 -18.03
C LYS A 213 4.08 -2.38 -18.69
N LEU A 214 3.11 -1.94 -17.89
CA LEU A 214 1.71 -1.84 -18.30
C LEU A 214 1.05 -0.63 -17.64
N ILE A 215 -0.16 -0.33 -18.10
CA ILE A 215 -1.01 0.69 -17.52
C ILE A 215 -2.20 0.00 -16.85
N VAL A 216 -2.39 0.26 -15.56
CA VAL A 216 -3.56 -0.21 -14.81
C VAL A 216 -4.63 0.87 -14.85
N LYS A 217 -5.84 0.53 -15.27
CA LYS A 217 -6.97 1.45 -15.38
C LYS A 217 -8.13 1.02 -14.52
N ASN A 218 -8.81 1.98 -13.93
CA ASN A 218 -10.10 1.71 -13.29
C ASN A 218 -11.19 1.60 -14.38
N CYS A 219 -11.96 0.51 -14.39
CA CYS A 219 -12.92 0.24 -15.45
C CYS A 219 -14.08 1.24 -15.51
N VAL A 220 -14.50 1.79 -14.37
CA VAL A 220 -15.65 2.70 -14.29
C VAL A 220 -15.25 4.14 -14.59
N ALA A 221 -14.13 4.59 -14.02
CA ALA A 221 -13.69 5.96 -14.18
C ALA A 221 -12.93 6.21 -15.48
N ASP A 222 -12.52 5.16 -16.20
CA ASP A 222 -11.61 5.19 -17.35
C ASP A 222 -10.35 6.06 -17.13
N LYS A 223 -9.84 5.98 -15.88
CA LYS A 223 -8.63 6.68 -15.44
C LYS A 223 -7.57 5.66 -15.04
N SER A 224 -6.35 5.94 -15.45
CA SER A 224 -5.18 5.12 -15.16
C SER A 224 -4.64 5.42 -13.77
N LEU A 225 -4.18 4.39 -13.06
CA LEU A 225 -3.45 4.52 -11.82
C LEU A 225 -2.22 5.39 -12.03
N CYS A 226 -1.91 6.22 -11.06
CA CYS A 226 -0.90 7.26 -11.17
C CYS A 226 -0.19 7.51 -9.84
N VAL A 227 1.13 7.67 -9.93
CA VAL A 227 1.97 8.19 -8.83
C VAL A 227 1.80 9.70 -8.72
N MET A 228 1.50 10.21 -7.52
CA MET A 228 1.47 11.65 -7.26
C MET A 228 2.87 12.14 -6.88
N ASN A 229 3.80 12.21 -7.83
CA ASN A 229 5.23 12.45 -7.57
C ASN A 229 5.55 13.72 -6.74
N GLN A 230 4.66 14.72 -6.75
CA GLN A 230 4.83 15.94 -5.96
C GLN A 230 4.28 15.82 -4.53
N ASN A 231 3.43 14.83 -4.26
CA ASN A 231 2.77 14.62 -2.98
C ASN A 231 3.46 13.52 -2.17
N TRP A 232 4.55 13.90 -1.51
CA TRP A 232 5.26 13.02 -0.58
C TRP A 232 4.84 13.33 0.85
N MET A 233 4.56 12.28 1.61
CA MET A 233 4.14 12.36 2.99
C MET A 233 5.06 11.52 3.88
N GLN A 234 5.37 12.04 5.07
CA GLN A 234 6.10 11.29 6.08
C GLN A 234 5.11 10.39 6.83
N THR A 235 5.34 9.09 6.79
CA THR A 235 4.52 8.09 7.49
C THR A 235 5.40 7.32 8.48
N PHE A 236 4.79 6.44 9.27
CA PHE A 236 5.53 5.54 10.16
C PHE A 236 6.50 4.60 9.42
N PHE A 237 6.27 4.37 8.13
CA PHE A 237 7.09 3.48 7.31
C PHE A 237 8.19 4.24 6.55
N GLY A 238 8.25 5.56 6.69
CA GLY A 238 9.18 6.43 5.98
C GLY A 238 8.46 7.40 5.04
N PRO A 239 9.20 8.01 4.10
CA PRO A 239 8.61 8.89 3.09
C PRO A 239 7.85 8.06 2.05
N GLU A 240 6.56 8.33 1.90
CA GLU A 240 5.67 7.63 0.96
C GLU A 240 5.04 8.63 -0.01
N CYS A 241 4.71 8.15 -1.19
CA CYS A 241 4.14 8.97 -2.25
C CYS A 241 2.63 8.74 -2.35
N GLY A 242 1.86 9.80 -2.58
CA GLY A 242 0.44 9.69 -2.86
C GLY A 242 0.16 8.89 -4.14
N VAL A 243 -1.00 8.26 -4.21
CA VAL A 243 -1.48 7.51 -5.37
C VAL A 243 -2.90 7.94 -5.73
N THR A 244 -3.17 8.09 -7.02
CA THR A 244 -4.46 8.53 -7.55
C THR A 244 -4.75 7.87 -8.89
N CYS A 245 -5.90 8.16 -9.50
CA CYS A 245 -6.19 7.78 -10.88
C CYS A 245 -6.31 9.03 -11.75
N ARG A 246 -5.33 9.23 -12.65
CA ARG A 246 -5.29 10.33 -13.62
C ARG A 246 -4.48 9.90 -14.84
N ASN A 247 -4.92 10.29 -16.03
CA ASN A 247 -4.17 10.05 -17.25
C ASN A 247 -3.18 11.19 -17.47
N TYR A 248 -1.90 10.97 -17.20
CA TYR A 248 -0.82 11.85 -17.65
C TYR A 248 -0.29 11.34 -18.98
N ILE A 249 -0.50 12.16 -20.00
CA ILE A 249 -0.22 11.84 -21.38
C ILE A 249 0.68 12.94 -21.93
N ASP A 250 1.74 12.54 -22.63
CA ASP A 250 2.65 13.46 -23.30
C ASP A 250 2.05 14.01 -24.62
N ILE A 251 2.80 14.89 -25.27
CA ILE A 251 2.42 15.46 -26.58
C ILE A 251 2.27 14.40 -27.68
N HIS A 252 2.83 13.20 -27.50
CA HIS A 252 2.78 12.08 -28.44
C HIS A 252 1.68 11.06 -28.11
N LYS A 253 0.74 11.41 -27.21
CA LYS A 253 -0.35 10.55 -26.75
C LYS A 253 0.13 9.28 -26.01
N ARG A 254 1.34 9.29 -25.46
CA ARG A 254 1.90 8.20 -24.65
C ARG A 254 1.78 8.52 -23.17
N HIS A 255 1.59 7.49 -22.35
CA HIS A 255 1.57 7.68 -20.91
C HIS A 255 2.96 8.01 -20.38
N THR A 256 3.03 8.95 -19.44
CA THR A 256 4.28 9.28 -18.73
C THR A 256 4.62 8.22 -17.69
N ALA A 257 5.85 8.24 -17.17
CA ALA A 257 6.35 7.30 -16.17
C ALA A 257 5.44 7.17 -14.93
N GLU A 258 4.75 8.23 -14.53
CA GLU A 258 3.82 8.25 -13.39
C GLU A 258 2.65 7.26 -13.53
N ASN A 259 2.30 6.87 -14.76
CA ASN A 259 1.22 5.91 -15.06
C ASN A 259 1.73 4.51 -15.39
N ILE A 260 3.04 4.29 -15.38
CA ILE A 260 3.64 3.00 -15.73
C ILE A 260 3.79 2.16 -14.48
N PHE A 261 3.17 0.99 -14.48
CA PHE A 261 3.26 0.02 -13.39
C PHE A 261 3.69 -1.34 -13.93
N THR A 262 4.22 -2.17 -13.04
CA THR A 262 4.58 -3.56 -13.29
C THR A 262 3.87 -4.43 -12.27
N LEU A 263 3.24 -5.50 -12.73
CA LEU A 263 2.73 -6.56 -11.88
C LEU A 263 3.87 -7.53 -11.60
N VAL A 264 4.33 -7.58 -10.35
CA VAL A 264 5.41 -8.44 -9.90
C VAL A 264 4.81 -9.62 -9.15
N SER A 265 4.91 -10.81 -9.72
CA SER A 265 4.51 -12.07 -9.08
C SER A 265 5.70 -12.94 -8.71
N ASP A 266 6.88 -12.65 -9.25
CA ASP A 266 8.10 -13.40 -8.95
C ASP A 266 8.98 -12.57 -8.01
N ILE A 267 9.61 -13.23 -7.04
CA ILE A 267 10.75 -12.63 -6.36
C ILE A 267 11.88 -12.71 -7.38
N GLU A 268 12.25 -11.59 -8.00
CA GLU A 268 13.59 -11.48 -8.57
C GLU A 268 14.55 -11.75 -7.42
N THR A 269 14.99 -13.00 -7.32
CA THR A 269 16.14 -13.36 -6.51
C THR A 269 17.26 -12.56 -7.12
N LYS A 270 17.56 -11.39 -6.53
CA LYS A 270 18.76 -10.64 -6.85
C LYS A 270 19.87 -11.67 -6.90
N SER A 271 20.44 -11.91 -8.08
CA SER A 271 21.68 -12.64 -8.17
C SER A 271 22.63 -11.86 -7.28
N LYS A 272 23.12 -12.53 -6.24
CA LYS A 272 24.24 -12.02 -5.47
C LYS A 272 25.43 -12.04 -6.43
N ASP A 273 25.71 -10.90 -7.03
CA ASP A 273 27.05 -10.60 -7.55
C ASP A 273 27.91 -10.02 -6.42
#